data_AF-A0A2G6PZH2-F1
#
_entry.id   AF-A0A2G6PZH2-F1
#
_cell.length_a   1.000
_cell.length_b   1.000
_cell.length_c   1.000
_cell.angle_alpha   90.00
_cell.angle_beta   90.00
_cell.angle_gamma   90.00
#
_symmetry.space_group_name_H-M   'P 1'
#
loop_
_entity.id
_entity.type
_entity.pdbx_description
1 polymer ?
#
loop_
_entity_poly.entity_id
_entity_poly.type
_entity_poly.pdbx_seq_one_letter_code
_entity_poly.pdbx_strand_id
1 'polypeptide(L)'
;MFQLCDQTLDIPALKKEIENPQSGACVIFEGWVRNHNEGRSVDALAYEGYAELCQTEAENIMAEAASRYRIEKGICCHRVGHLEIGELAVWLGVTARHRGAAFEACRYIIDQIKLRLPIWKKEYYSDGHAEWVNCRECAKHGHSHTQVHFNEEKTFNSYYKRQMLLPQVGLAGQQQLRNAKVMVVGAGGLGSAVLPYLAGAGVGLIGICDHDEVQLSNLHRQTLYTYEDQPLSKAELAAERLRKMNPMIEVTAWKERVVADNVNRLVEGNDLIIDCTDNYATKYLLHDAAWLKGIPVVFSGLYQWEGQLAVFHPEDKGKGCMRCLWPEIPDPFSMGTCTQVGVMGVVAGSMGTMQALEAVKLLLGLEVTGKLVVQDFLAGERHAFDRTRRVSCPLCGDNPNITEIKESNYLPNQTKEPWQLSEKEAADSKLNLKRVDIREEFEIDEPLCCETVHIPFSEMMSNPDRLSSEQNYLFVSPDGIKCGMLVRSLREKGMENVYSLL
;
A
#
# COMPACT_ATOMS: atom_id res chain seq x y z
N MET A 1 24.89 28.13 -18.78
CA MET A 1 26.01 27.53 -18.04
C MET A 1 25.68 27.52 -16.57
N PHE A 2 25.91 26.41 -15.89
CA PHE A 2 25.82 26.29 -14.44
C PHE A 2 27.13 25.77 -13.89
N GLN A 3 27.51 26.22 -12.69
CA GLN A 3 28.70 25.75 -11.99
C GLN A 3 28.49 25.75 -10.46
N LEU A 4 28.97 24.70 -9.81
CA LEU A 4 29.19 24.67 -8.36
C LEU A 4 30.63 25.05 -8.05
N CYS A 5 30.82 25.96 -7.10
CA CYS A 5 32.14 26.45 -6.69
C CYS A 5 32.30 26.32 -5.18
N ASP A 6 33.43 25.84 -4.69
CA ASP A 6 33.78 25.86 -3.25
C ASP A 6 34.54 27.14 -2.84
N GLN A 7 34.98 27.93 -3.83
CA GLN A 7 35.69 29.20 -3.65
C GLN A 7 34.79 30.43 -3.86
N THR A 8 35.26 31.59 -3.41
CA THR A 8 34.61 32.89 -3.63
C THR A 8 34.45 33.17 -5.12
N LEU A 9 33.28 33.67 -5.51
CA LEU A 9 32.95 33.96 -6.91
C LEU A 9 33.63 35.25 -7.40
N ASP A 10 34.32 35.19 -8.54
CA ASP A 10 34.92 36.36 -9.20
C ASP A 10 33.85 37.13 -9.99
N ILE A 11 33.21 38.09 -9.32
CA ILE A 11 32.11 38.88 -9.91
C ILE A 11 32.55 39.73 -11.10
N PRO A 12 33.71 40.43 -11.08
CA PRO A 12 34.22 41.11 -12.28
C PRO A 12 34.38 40.17 -13.48
N ALA A 13 34.91 38.96 -13.28
CA ALA A 13 35.03 37.98 -14.37
C ALA A 13 33.66 37.53 -14.88
N LEU A 14 32.72 37.18 -13.98
CA LEU A 14 31.37 36.77 -14.35
C LEU A 14 30.58 37.87 -15.08
N LYS A 15 30.75 39.13 -14.66
CA LYS A 15 30.15 40.29 -15.33
C LYS A 15 30.70 40.47 -16.74
N LYS A 16 32.00 40.34 -16.92
CA LYS A 16 32.63 40.38 -18.25
C LYS A 16 32.20 39.20 -19.10
N GLU A 17 32.03 38.02 -18.50
CA GLU A 17 31.65 36.81 -19.22
C GLU A 17 30.19 36.86 -19.69
N ILE A 18 29.27 37.42 -18.91
CA ILE A 18 27.85 37.50 -19.29
C ILE A 18 27.57 38.56 -20.37
N GLU A 19 28.49 39.50 -20.61
CA GLU A 19 28.35 40.51 -21.68
C GLU A 19 28.10 39.86 -23.04
N ASN A 20 27.07 40.36 -23.73
CA ASN A 20 26.71 39.90 -25.05
C ASN A 20 26.26 41.09 -25.92
N PRO A 21 26.99 41.42 -27.01
CA PRO A 21 26.70 42.59 -27.84
C PRO A 21 25.36 42.51 -28.59
N GLN A 22 24.71 41.35 -28.63
CA GLN A 22 23.39 41.15 -29.25
C GLN A 22 22.23 41.37 -28.27
N SER A 23 22.53 41.58 -26.98
CA SER A 23 21.51 41.70 -25.94
C SER A 23 21.13 43.16 -25.67
N GLY A 24 19.83 43.42 -25.52
CA GLY A 24 19.29 44.73 -25.14
C GLY A 24 19.10 44.90 -23.64
N ALA A 25 19.30 43.84 -22.85
CA ALA A 25 19.25 43.85 -21.40
C ALA A 25 20.11 42.73 -20.79
N CYS A 26 20.67 43.01 -19.62
CA CYS A 26 21.28 42.04 -18.71
C CYS A 26 20.64 42.21 -17.33
N VAL A 27 20.17 41.12 -16.73
CA VAL A 27 19.64 41.10 -15.37
C VAL A 27 20.55 40.20 -14.53
N ILE A 28 20.98 40.72 -13.39
CA ILE A 28 21.82 40.01 -12.45
C ILE A 28 21.04 39.83 -11.14
N PHE A 29 21.06 38.60 -10.62
CA PHE A 29 20.60 38.25 -9.29
C PHE A 29 21.79 37.78 -8.45
N GLU A 30 21.84 38.30 -7.23
CA GLU A 30 22.86 37.96 -6.23
C GLU A 30 22.16 37.52 -4.94
N GLY A 31 22.44 36.30 -4.49
CA GLY A 31 21.94 35.76 -3.22
C GLY A 31 23.02 35.83 -2.15
N TRP A 32 22.79 36.65 -1.13
CA TRP A 32 23.76 36.94 -0.07
C TRP A 32 23.40 36.20 1.23
N VAL A 33 24.41 35.83 2.01
CA VAL A 33 24.22 35.36 3.39
C VAL A 33 23.81 36.56 4.26
N ARG A 34 22.69 36.45 4.96
CA ARG A 34 22.15 37.49 5.86
C ARG A 34 22.31 37.07 7.31
N ASN A 35 22.43 38.04 8.21
CA ASN A 35 22.61 37.84 9.65
C ASN A 35 21.33 37.49 10.43
N HIS A 36 20.20 37.34 9.74
CA HIS A 36 18.92 37.01 10.36
C HIS A 36 18.08 36.11 9.46
N ASN A 37 17.43 35.12 10.06
CA ASN A 37 16.43 34.29 9.41
C ASN A 37 15.32 33.95 10.42
N GLU A 38 14.05 34.16 10.05
CA GLU A 38 12.86 33.92 10.90
C GLU A 38 12.95 34.44 12.37
N GLY A 39 13.62 35.57 12.58
CA GLY A 39 13.77 36.19 13.91
C GLY A 39 14.93 35.66 14.76
N ARG A 40 15.79 34.78 14.21
CA ARG A 40 17.02 34.30 14.84
C ARG A 40 18.27 34.87 14.17
N SER A 41 19.30 35.13 14.98
CA SER A 41 20.61 35.58 14.50
C SER A 41 21.40 34.40 13.91
N VAL A 42 21.85 34.56 12.67
CA VAL A 42 22.63 33.55 11.93
C VAL A 42 24.07 34.04 11.79
N ASP A 43 25.03 33.21 12.19
CA ASP A 43 26.48 33.48 12.18
C ASP A 43 27.15 33.05 10.87
N ALA A 44 26.68 31.98 10.25
CA ALA A 44 27.21 31.46 8.99
C ALA A 44 26.24 30.49 8.30
N LEU A 45 26.50 30.18 7.03
CA LEU A 45 25.81 29.15 6.26
C LEU A 45 26.79 28.09 5.76
N ALA A 46 26.35 26.86 5.56
CA ALA A 46 27.07 25.90 4.74
C ALA A 46 26.14 25.31 3.69
N TYR A 47 26.62 25.18 2.46
CA TYR A 47 25.88 24.54 1.37
C TYR A 47 26.56 23.23 0.98
N GLU A 48 25.79 22.16 0.86
CA GLU A 48 26.26 20.87 0.33
C GLU A 48 25.42 20.49 -0.89
N GLY A 49 26.04 19.89 -1.90
CA GLY A 49 25.34 19.44 -3.10
C GLY A 49 26.15 18.38 -3.85
N TYR A 50 25.46 17.45 -4.51
CA TYR A 50 26.13 16.45 -5.35
C TYR A 50 26.37 17.02 -6.75
N ALA A 51 27.64 17.26 -7.09
CA ALA A 51 28.02 18.09 -8.23
C ALA A 51 27.40 17.66 -9.57
N GLU A 52 27.47 16.36 -9.91
CA GLU A 52 27.01 15.86 -11.22
C GLU A 52 25.48 15.93 -11.38
N LEU A 53 24.73 15.69 -10.31
CA LEU A 53 23.26 15.78 -10.32
C LEU A 53 22.80 17.24 -10.36
N CYS A 54 23.46 18.13 -9.60
CA CYS A 54 23.19 19.56 -9.67
C CYS A 54 23.48 20.11 -11.07
N GLN A 55 24.57 19.67 -11.70
CA GLN A 55 24.93 20.07 -13.06
C GLN A 55 23.85 19.66 -14.06
N THR A 56 23.46 18.39 -14.06
CA THR A 56 22.46 17.84 -14.99
C THR A 56 21.12 18.58 -14.84
N GLU A 57 20.64 18.77 -13.62
CA GLU A 57 19.35 19.40 -13.39
C GLU A 57 19.38 20.92 -13.66
N ALA A 58 20.50 21.59 -13.37
CA ALA A 58 20.67 22.99 -13.72
C ALA A 58 20.70 23.20 -15.23
N GLU A 59 21.32 22.30 -15.99
CA GLU A 59 21.32 22.34 -17.45
C GLU A 59 19.89 22.24 -17.99
N ASN A 60 19.05 21.37 -17.42
CA ASN A 60 17.63 21.28 -17.76
C ASN A 60 16.89 22.61 -17.50
N ILE A 61 17.06 23.20 -16.30
CA ILE A 61 16.43 24.49 -15.94
C ILE A 61 16.88 25.61 -16.89
N MET A 62 18.17 25.66 -17.22
CA MET A 62 18.72 26.66 -18.12
C MET A 62 18.21 26.47 -19.56
N ALA A 63 18.08 25.24 -20.03
CA ALA A 63 17.51 24.92 -21.34
C ALA A 63 16.02 25.28 -21.42
N GLU A 64 15.25 24.99 -20.38
CA GLU A 64 13.85 25.40 -20.25
C GLU A 64 13.71 26.93 -20.29
N ALA A 65 14.55 27.65 -19.54
CA ALA A 65 14.54 29.12 -19.53
C ALA A 65 14.92 29.70 -20.90
N ALA A 66 15.93 29.13 -21.57
CA ALA A 66 16.32 29.49 -22.93
C ALA A 66 15.18 29.32 -23.94
N SER A 67 14.50 28.17 -23.89
CA SER A 67 13.35 27.87 -24.75
C SER A 67 12.17 28.81 -24.48
N ARG A 68 11.82 29.00 -23.20
CA ARG A 68 10.61 29.72 -22.78
C ARG A 68 10.71 31.22 -22.98
N TYR A 69 11.86 31.82 -22.64
CA TYR A 69 12.01 33.27 -22.60
C TYR A 69 12.93 33.82 -23.70
N ARG A 70 13.51 32.95 -24.55
CA ARG A 70 14.41 33.33 -25.65
C ARG A 70 15.58 34.18 -25.15
N ILE A 71 16.23 33.75 -24.08
CA ILE A 71 17.44 34.40 -23.55
C ILE A 71 18.64 34.09 -24.44
N GLU A 72 19.55 35.06 -24.56
CA GLU A 72 20.75 34.95 -25.40
C GLU A 72 21.90 34.27 -24.63
N LYS A 73 22.01 34.54 -23.33
CA LYS A 73 22.99 33.90 -22.46
C LYS A 73 22.48 33.83 -21.02
N GLY A 74 22.83 32.76 -20.33
CA GLY A 74 22.58 32.59 -18.90
C GLY A 74 23.77 31.90 -18.22
N ILE A 75 24.26 32.49 -17.14
CA ILE A 75 25.34 31.95 -16.31
C ILE A 75 24.85 31.93 -14.86
N CYS A 76 24.93 30.77 -14.22
CA CYS A 76 24.59 30.62 -12.82
C CYS A 76 25.73 29.91 -12.07
N CYS A 77 26.23 30.54 -11.01
CA CYS A 77 27.25 29.97 -10.15
C CYS A 77 26.70 29.88 -8.73
N HIS A 78 26.75 28.70 -8.13
CA HIS A 78 26.32 28.50 -6.75
C HIS A 78 27.51 28.06 -5.90
N ARG A 79 27.75 28.76 -4.79
CA ARG A 79 28.83 28.44 -3.86
C ARG A 79 28.40 27.30 -2.92
N VAL A 80 29.29 26.35 -2.70
CA VAL A 80 29.17 25.26 -1.73
C VAL A 80 30.27 25.37 -0.68
N GLY A 81 30.12 24.63 0.42
CA GLY A 81 30.99 24.77 1.59
C GLY A 81 30.48 25.86 2.53
N HIS A 82 31.35 26.31 3.43
CA HIS A 82 31.04 27.28 4.48
C HIS A 82 31.09 28.72 3.95
N LEU A 83 30.10 29.53 4.31
CA LEU A 83 29.97 30.93 3.94
C LEU A 83 29.65 31.80 5.16
N GLU A 84 30.37 32.92 5.29
CA GLU A 84 30.15 33.93 6.34
C GLU A 84 29.03 34.91 5.97
N ILE A 85 28.52 35.63 6.96
CA ILE A 85 27.56 36.73 6.76
C ILE A 85 28.10 37.73 5.74
N GLY A 86 27.27 38.11 4.77
CA GLY A 86 27.65 39.04 3.71
C GLY A 86 28.35 38.39 2.53
N GLU A 87 28.68 37.09 2.59
CA GLU A 87 29.23 36.40 1.43
C GLU A 87 28.16 36.05 0.39
N LEU A 88 28.59 35.94 -0.86
CA LEU A 88 27.73 35.59 -1.98
C LEU A 88 27.57 34.08 -2.11
N ALA A 89 26.33 33.60 -1.98
CA ALA A 89 25.97 32.19 -2.10
C ALA A 89 25.62 31.80 -3.53
N VAL A 90 24.96 32.68 -4.27
CA VAL A 90 24.57 32.40 -5.66
C VAL A 90 24.64 33.66 -6.50
N TRP A 91 25.20 33.53 -7.70
CA TRP A 91 25.23 34.56 -8.72
C TRP A 91 24.54 34.05 -9.98
N LEU A 92 23.60 34.81 -10.52
CA LEU A 92 22.88 34.49 -11.75
C LEU A 92 22.85 35.72 -12.66
N GLY A 93 23.45 35.60 -13.84
CA GLY A 93 23.38 36.58 -14.90
C GLY A 93 22.59 36.05 -16.08
N VAL A 94 21.65 36.85 -16.60
CA VAL A 94 20.81 36.50 -17.76
C VAL A 94 20.75 37.67 -18.74
N THR A 95 21.06 37.42 -20.01
CA THR A 95 20.91 38.41 -21.08
C THR A 95 19.80 38.05 -22.06
N ALA A 96 19.10 39.06 -22.56
CA ALA A 96 18.07 38.92 -23.58
C ALA A 96 17.99 40.17 -24.47
N ARG A 97 17.32 40.06 -25.62
CA ARG A 97 17.05 41.21 -26.50
C ARG A 97 16.15 42.26 -25.84
N HIS A 98 15.24 41.82 -24.98
CA HIS A 98 14.27 42.69 -24.31
C HIS A 98 14.32 42.49 -22.79
N ARG A 99 14.24 43.61 -22.05
CA ARG A 99 14.31 43.62 -20.58
C ARG A 99 13.29 42.71 -19.88
N GLY A 100 12.06 42.59 -20.41
CA GLY A 100 11.01 41.75 -19.82
C GLY A 100 11.41 40.28 -19.76
N ALA A 101 11.88 39.75 -20.89
CA ALA A 101 12.38 38.38 -20.98
C ALA A 101 13.57 38.12 -20.03
N ALA A 102 14.48 39.07 -19.90
CA ALA A 102 15.63 38.94 -18.98
C ALA A 102 15.18 38.84 -17.51
N PHE A 103 14.21 39.66 -17.08
CA PHE A 103 13.67 39.59 -15.71
C PHE A 103 12.91 38.29 -15.44
N GLU A 104 12.01 37.90 -16.34
CA GLU A 104 11.20 36.69 -16.19
C GLU A 104 12.06 35.43 -16.17
N ALA A 105 13.06 35.34 -17.05
CA ALA A 105 13.99 34.24 -17.06
C ALA A 105 14.88 34.20 -15.81
N CYS A 106 15.41 35.33 -15.37
CA CYS A 106 16.20 35.41 -14.15
C CYS A 106 15.41 34.92 -12.93
N ARG A 107 14.15 35.37 -12.81
CA ARG A 107 13.24 34.92 -11.74
C ARG A 107 12.92 33.43 -11.83
N TYR A 108 12.62 32.94 -13.03
CA TYR A 108 12.32 31.52 -13.24
C TYR A 108 13.49 30.64 -12.83
N ILE A 109 14.70 30.94 -13.31
CA ILE A 109 15.90 30.14 -13.05
C ILE A 109 16.17 30.07 -11.55
N ILE A 110 16.14 31.20 -10.82
CA ILE A 110 16.43 31.17 -9.39
C ILE A 110 15.37 30.41 -8.58
N ASP A 111 14.10 30.52 -8.95
CA ASP A 111 13.01 29.79 -8.30
C ASP A 111 13.12 28.28 -8.55
N GLN A 112 13.44 27.89 -9.80
CA GLN A 112 13.64 26.48 -10.14
C GLN A 112 14.90 25.90 -9.49
N ILE A 113 16.00 26.67 -9.38
CA ILE A 113 17.20 26.24 -8.66
C ILE A 113 16.86 25.95 -7.20
N LYS A 114 16.14 26.85 -6.53
CA LYS A 114 15.73 26.64 -5.14
C LYS A 114 14.80 25.45 -4.95
N LEU A 115 14.02 25.10 -5.97
CA LEU A 115 13.03 24.03 -5.92
C LEU A 115 13.58 22.65 -6.29
N ARG A 116 14.43 22.58 -7.31
CA ARG A 116 14.81 21.34 -8.01
C ARG A 116 16.26 20.94 -7.82
N LEU A 117 17.17 21.88 -7.56
CA LEU A 117 18.57 21.51 -7.37
C LEU A 117 18.76 20.83 -6.01
N PRO A 118 19.46 19.68 -5.95
CA PRO A 118 19.77 18.99 -4.71
C PRO A 118 20.94 19.69 -3.99
N ILE A 119 20.72 20.95 -3.60
CA ILE A 119 21.63 21.75 -2.78
C ILE A 119 20.95 22.00 -1.43
N TRP A 120 21.58 21.52 -0.37
CA TRP A 120 21.10 21.67 1.00
C TRP A 120 21.81 22.82 1.69
N LYS A 121 21.06 23.58 2.48
CA LYS A 121 21.57 24.72 3.26
C LYS A 121 21.57 24.33 4.74
N LYS A 122 22.68 24.59 5.41
CA LYS A 122 22.84 24.50 6.86
C LYS A 122 23.09 25.89 7.42
N GLU A 123 22.32 26.33 8.40
CA GLU A 123 22.53 27.59 9.10
C GLU A 123 23.24 27.33 10.43
N TYR A 124 24.18 28.19 10.80
CA TYR A 124 24.83 28.21 12.10
C TYR A 124 24.32 29.44 12.85
N TYR A 125 23.75 29.25 14.03
CA TYR A 125 23.16 30.32 14.85
C TYR A 125 24.10 30.73 15.99
N SER A 126 23.94 31.96 16.47
CA SER A 126 24.80 32.57 17.50
C SER A 126 24.73 31.92 18.89
N ASP A 127 23.79 31.00 19.10
CA ASP A 127 23.65 30.20 20.32
C ASP A 127 24.39 28.84 20.24
N GLY A 128 25.12 28.59 19.15
CA GLY A 128 25.86 27.35 18.91
C GLY A 128 25.03 26.25 18.25
N HIS A 129 23.75 26.49 17.94
CA HIS A 129 22.91 25.56 17.18
C HIS A 129 23.22 25.63 15.68
N ALA A 130 23.14 24.50 14.99
CA ALA A 130 23.24 24.45 13.53
C ALA A 130 22.13 23.59 12.93
N GLU A 131 21.39 24.11 11.96
CA GLU A 131 20.14 23.54 11.45
C GLU A 131 20.19 23.41 9.93
N TRP A 132 19.77 22.27 9.40
CA TRP A 132 19.60 22.10 7.95
C TRP A 132 18.26 22.71 7.54
N VAL A 133 18.31 23.91 6.98
CA VAL A 133 17.12 24.60 6.47
C VAL A 133 16.88 24.13 5.04
N ASN A 134 15.86 23.30 4.85
CA ASN A 134 15.42 22.94 3.52
C ASN A 134 14.74 24.16 2.87
N CYS A 135 15.01 24.42 1.58
CA CYS A 135 14.39 25.53 0.85
C CYS A 135 12.93 25.18 0.46
N ARG A 136 12.09 24.89 1.45
CA ARG A 136 10.63 24.77 1.32
C ARG A 136 9.86 25.70 2.24
N GLU A 137 10.49 26.24 3.30
CA GLU A 137 9.80 27.06 4.32
C GLU A 137 9.65 28.55 3.98
N CYS A 138 10.28 29.06 2.91
CA CYS A 138 10.01 30.44 2.43
C CYS A 138 8.58 30.65 1.88
N ALA A 139 7.69 29.65 1.95
CA ALA A 139 6.35 29.71 1.39
C ALA A 139 5.19 29.66 2.40
N LYS A 140 5.40 29.44 3.73
CA LYS A 140 4.43 29.71 4.84
C LYS A 140 4.91 29.10 6.18
N HIS A 141 5.15 29.96 7.17
CA HIS A 141 5.65 29.66 8.52
C HIS A 141 4.83 28.65 9.35
N GLY A 142 5.55 27.92 10.23
CA GLY A 142 5.18 27.67 11.64
C GLY A 142 5.20 26.19 12.10
N HIS A 143 6.22 25.77 12.87
CA HIS A 143 6.11 25.25 14.26
C HIS A 143 7.45 24.73 14.84
N SER A 144 7.54 24.81 16.17
CA SER A 144 8.68 24.49 17.06
C SER A 144 8.83 23.00 17.35
N HIS A 145 10.06 22.46 17.51
CA HIS A 145 10.39 21.46 18.55
C HIS A 145 11.90 21.41 18.90
N THR A 146 12.16 21.11 20.17
CA THR A 146 13.41 21.15 20.95
C THR A 146 14.22 19.84 20.92
N GLN A 147 15.52 19.95 20.61
CA GLN A 147 16.70 19.28 21.20
C GLN A 147 16.78 17.73 21.43
N VAL A 148 16.05 16.86 20.70
CA VAL A 148 16.30 15.39 20.80
C VAL A 148 16.62 14.67 19.46
N HIS A 149 16.44 15.30 18.29
CA HIS A 149 16.31 14.56 17.02
C HIS A 149 17.54 14.41 16.08
N PHE A 150 18.71 14.95 16.40
CA PHE A 150 19.84 14.98 15.43
C PHE A 150 20.29 13.59 14.92
N ASN A 151 20.13 12.52 15.70
CA ASN A 151 20.49 11.17 15.28
C ASN A 151 19.35 10.43 14.57
N GLU A 152 18.10 10.68 14.97
CA GLU A 152 16.92 10.04 14.39
C GLU A 152 16.67 10.51 12.96
N GLU A 153 16.78 11.82 12.70
CA GLU A 153 16.48 12.37 11.37
C GLU A 153 17.56 12.03 10.33
N LYS A 154 18.82 11.96 10.75
CA LYS A 154 19.91 11.44 9.90
C LYS A 154 19.72 9.96 9.58
N THR A 155 19.32 9.16 10.57
CA THR A 155 19.01 7.73 10.39
C THR A 155 17.83 7.56 9.45
N PHE A 156 16.77 8.34 9.64
CA PHE A 156 15.58 8.39 8.79
C PHE A 156 15.94 8.67 7.33
N ASN A 157 16.64 9.78 7.07
CA ASN A 157 17.03 10.16 5.72
C ASN A 157 17.96 9.12 5.06
N SER A 158 18.85 8.50 5.84
CA SER A 158 19.74 7.43 5.34
C SER A 158 18.96 6.16 4.98
N TYR A 159 17.99 5.76 5.81
CA TYR A 159 17.20 4.55 5.62
C TYR A 159 16.32 4.64 4.36
N TYR A 160 15.63 5.76 4.16
CA TYR A 160 14.71 5.94 3.03
C TYR A 160 15.35 6.60 1.80
N LYS A 161 16.66 6.84 1.82
CA LYS A 161 17.38 7.55 0.76
C LYS A 161 17.00 7.09 -0.65
N ARG A 162 16.92 5.77 -0.87
CA ARG A 162 16.65 5.20 -2.20
C ARG A 162 15.26 5.55 -2.74
N GLN A 163 14.22 5.46 -1.91
CA GLN A 163 12.87 5.82 -2.35
C GLN A 163 12.67 7.34 -2.42
N MET A 164 13.33 8.10 -1.55
CA MET A 164 13.32 9.58 -1.62
C MET A 164 13.97 10.15 -2.89
N LEU A 165 14.78 9.37 -3.62
CA LEU A 165 15.31 9.76 -4.93
C LEU A 165 14.23 9.77 -6.02
N LEU A 166 13.10 9.07 -5.82
CA LEU A 166 12.01 9.08 -6.78
C LEU A 166 11.31 10.45 -6.75
N PRO A 167 11.11 11.12 -7.90
CA PRO A 167 10.47 12.44 -7.95
C PRO A 167 9.08 12.47 -7.31
N GLN A 168 8.32 11.38 -7.43
CA GLN A 168 6.98 11.21 -6.86
C GLN A 168 6.98 11.06 -5.34
N VAL A 169 8.12 10.70 -4.75
CA VAL A 169 8.27 10.53 -3.30
C VAL A 169 8.99 11.76 -2.74
N GLY A 170 10.27 11.94 -3.02
CA GLY A 170 11.06 13.01 -2.39
C GLY A 170 10.99 13.00 -0.86
N LEU A 171 11.39 14.11 -0.23
CA LEU A 171 11.20 14.27 1.22
C LEU A 171 9.73 14.45 1.63
N ALA A 172 8.92 15.12 0.79
CA ALA A 172 7.51 15.37 1.12
C ALA A 172 6.68 14.10 1.14
N GLY A 173 6.79 13.25 0.10
CA GLY A 173 6.11 11.97 0.05
C GLY A 173 6.59 11.03 1.15
N GLN A 174 7.88 11.07 1.49
CA GLN A 174 8.37 10.32 2.66
C GLN A 174 7.73 10.78 3.96
N GLN A 175 7.54 12.10 4.14
CA GLN A 175 6.86 12.64 5.32
C GLN A 175 5.36 12.32 5.31
N GLN A 176 4.72 12.23 4.13
CA GLN A 176 3.34 11.74 4.01
C GLN A 176 3.24 10.30 4.49
N LEU A 177 4.14 9.41 4.02
CA LEU A 177 4.20 8.03 4.50
C LEU A 177 4.44 7.97 6.02
N ARG A 178 5.39 8.77 6.54
CA ARG A 178 5.67 8.85 7.98
C ARG A 178 4.48 9.31 8.82
N ASN A 179 3.58 10.12 8.26
CA ASN A 179 2.39 10.60 8.96
C ASN A 179 1.17 9.69 8.77
N ALA A 180 1.24 8.74 7.84
CA ALA A 180 0.13 7.87 7.49
C ALA A 180 -0.12 6.78 8.54
N LYS A 181 -1.39 6.43 8.71
CA LYS A 181 -1.90 5.37 9.58
C LYS A 181 -2.62 4.32 8.75
N VAL A 182 -2.14 3.09 8.79
CA VAL A 182 -2.69 1.97 8.00
C VAL A 182 -3.10 0.84 8.93
N MET A 183 -4.31 0.32 8.75
CA MET A 183 -4.76 -0.92 9.39
C MET A 183 -4.70 -2.07 8.38
N VAL A 184 -3.88 -3.08 8.68
CA VAL A 184 -3.81 -4.33 7.93
C VAL A 184 -4.62 -5.40 8.66
N VAL A 185 -5.69 -5.88 8.02
CA VAL A 185 -6.56 -6.91 8.59
C VAL A 185 -6.23 -8.26 7.97
N GLY A 186 -5.69 -9.16 8.77
CA GLY A 186 -5.12 -10.44 8.35
C GLY A 186 -3.59 -10.37 8.21
N ALA A 187 -2.89 -11.16 9.02
CA ALA A 187 -1.44 -11.36 8.97
C ALA A 187 -1.07 -12.74 8.34
N GLY A 188 -2.00 -13.31 7.55
CA GLY A 188 -1.81 -14.53 6.78
C GLY A 188 -0.88 -14.36 5.56
N GLY A 189 -1.13 -15.11 4.48
CA GLY A 189 -0.23 -15.13 3.30
C GLY A 189 -0.09 -13.76 2.62
N LEU A 190 -1.21 -13.05 2.41
CA LEU A 190 -1.20 -11.67 1.89
C LEU A 190 -0.55 -10.70 2.88
N GLY A 191 -0.97 -10.74 4.15
CA GLY A 191 -0.47 -9.86 5.21
C GLY A 191 1.04 -9.98 5.43
N SER A 192 1.56 -11.21 5.45
CA SER A 192 2.99 -11.52 5.54
C SER A 192 3.82 -10.88 4.42
N ALA A 193 3.22 -10.69 3.23
CA ALA A 193 3.85 -10.00 2.11
C ALA A 193 3.64 -8.48 2.17
N VAL A 194 2.49 -7.99 2.64
CA VAL A 194 2.21 -6.55 2.75
C VAL A 194 3.06 -5.87 3.82
N LEU A 195 3.07 -6.44 5.02
CA LEU A 195 3.58 -5.81 6.25
C LEU A 195 5.06 -5.40 6.14
N PRO A 196 6.00 -6.25 5.66
CA PRO A 196 7.40 -5.85 5.46
C PRO A 196 7.57 -4.64 4.53
N TYR A 197 6.78 -4.55 3.46
CA TYR A 197 6.93 -3.48 2.48
C TYR A 197 6.35 -2.16 2.98
N LEU A 198 5.25 -2.17 3.75
CA LEU A 198 4.77 -0.95 4.42
C LEU A 198 5.76 -0.45 5.47
N ALA A 199 6.31 -1.37 6.27
CA ALA A 199 7.31 -1.03 7.26
C ALA A 199 8.58 -0.47 6.60
N GLY A 200 9.08 -1.15 5.57
CA GLY A 200 10.25 -0.68 4.79
C GLY A 200 10.01 0.64 4.07
N ALA A 201 8.78 0.92 3.64
CA ALA A 201 8.40 2.20 3.03
C ALA A 201 8.30 3.35 4.06
N GLY A 202 8.25 3.04 5.35
CA GLY A 202 8.18 4.03 6.42
C GLY A 202 6.78 4.57 6.65
N VAL A 203 5.75 3.73 6.49
CA VAL A 203 4.39 4.06 6.95
C VAL A 203 4.43 4.28 8.48
N GLY A 204 3.97 5.45 8.91
CA GLY A 204 4.13 5.95 10.28
C GLY A 204 3.56 5.06 11.36
N LEU A 205 2.30 4.66 11.21
CA LEU A 205 1.61 3.77 12.13
C LEU A 205 1.01 2.61 11.34
N ILE A 206 1.38 1.38 11.72
CA ILE A 206 0.82 0.15 11.16
C ILE A 206 0.05 -0.59 12.25
N GLY A 207 -1.27 -0.63 12.14
CA GLY A 207 -2.12 -1.54 12.91
C GLY A 207 -2.21 -2.90 12.23
N ILE A 208 -2.13 -3.97 13.02
CA ILE A 208 -2.22 -5.36 12.55
C ILE A 208 -3.33 -6.05 13.33
N CYS A 209 -4.38 -6.49 12.65
CA CYS A 209 -5.48 -7.24 13.27
C CYS A 209 -5.49 -8.68 12.77
N ASP A 210 -5.25 -9.64 13.66
CA ASP A 210 -5.36 -11.06 13.38
C ASP A 210 -5.57 -11.85 14.68
N HIS A 211 -6.59 -12.72 14.72
CA HIS A 211 -6.88 -13.58 15.87
C HIS A 211 -6.08 -14.88 15.92
N ASP A 212 -5.47 -15.29 14.81
CA ASP A 212 -4.87 -16.60 14.69
C ASP A 212 -3.49 -16.69 15.34
N GLU A 213 -3.09 -17.93 15.60
CA GLU A 213 -1.73 -18.31 15.97
C GLU A 213 -1.00 -18.91 14.76
N VAL A 214 0.33 -18.83 14.76
CA VAL A 214 1.17 -19.44 13.72
C VAL A 214 1.01 -20.97 13.79
N GLN A 215 0.81 -21.60 12.64
CA GLN A 215 0.67 -23.05 12.49
C GLN A 215 1.59 -23.58 11.38
N LEU A 216 1.98 -24.85 11.44
CA LEU A 216 2.92 -25.46 10.50
C LEU A 216 2.39 -25.36 9.05
N SER A 217 1.10 -25.64 8.88
CA SER A 217 0.36 -25.56 7.61
C SER A 217 0.35 -24.16 6.99
N ASN A 218 0.76 -23.13 7.74
CA ASN A 218 0.75 -21.74 7.30
C ASN A 218 2.11 -21.29 6.71
N LEU A 219 3.21 -21.90 7.15
CA LEU A 219 4.57 -21.41 6.93
C LEU A 219 5.01 -21.42 5.45
N HIS A 220 4.45 -22.31 4.63
CA HIS A 220 4.79 -22.38 3.21
C HIS A 220 4.40 -21.11 2.41
N ARG A 221 3.49 -20.28 2.96
CA ARG A 221 3.00 -19.03 2.33
C ARG A 221 3.10 -17.79 3.21
N GLN A 222 3.36 -17.96 4.50
CA GLN A 222 3.46 -16.86 5.45
C GLN A 222 4.93 -16.63 5.81
N THR A 223 5.67 -16.05 4.88
CA THR A 223 7.12 -15.77 4.99
C THR A 223 7.46 -14.77 6.11
N LEU A 224 6.42 -14.16 6.70
CA LEU A 224 6.37 -13.53 8.01
C LEU A 224 7.09 -14.36 9.09
N TYR A 225 6.84 -15.66 9.07
CA TYR A 225 7.03 -16.58 10.18
C TYR A 225 8.00 -17.72 9.89
N THR A 226 8.48 -18.33 10.97
CA THR A 226 9.44 -19.42 10.99
C THR A 226 8.85 -20.64 11.70
N TYR A 227 9.54 -21.77 11.58
CA TYR A 227 9.13 -23.02 12.22
C TYR A 227 8.98 -22.91 13.74
N GLU A 228 9.85 -22.13 14.39
CA GLU A 228 9.93 -21.96 15.84
C GLU A 228 8.83 -21.06 16.42
N ASP A 229 8.10 -20.35 15.57
CA ASP A 229 7.10 -19.37 16.00
C ASP A 229 5.78 -19.99 16.44
N GLN A 230 5.60 -21.28 16.28
CA GLN A 230 4.35 -21.94 16.62
C GLN A 230 4.29 -22.21 18.13
N PRO A 231 3.16 -21.92 18.84
CA PRO A 231 1.89 -21.36 18.38
C PRO A 231 1.72 -19.88 18.80
N LEU A 232 2.68 -19.01 18.50
CA LEU A 232 2.60 -17.59 18.88
C LEU A 232 1.54 -16.85 18.04
N SER A 233 0.98 -15.77 18.60
CA SER A 233 0.01 -14.93 17.89
C SER A 233 0.61 -14.31 16.63
N LYS A 234 -0.10 -14.43 15.50
CA LYS A 234 0.31 -13.83 14.22
C LYS A 234 0.43 -12.32 14.30
N ALA A 235 -0.54 -11.63 14.91
CA ALA A 235 -0.58 -10.18 14.99
C ALA A 235 0.56 -9.62 15.87
N GLU A 236 0.73 -10.18 17.07
CA GLU A 236 1.76 -9.72 18.02
C GLU A 236 3.16 -9.95 17.48
N LEU A 237 3.40 -11.14 16.92
CA LEU A 237 4.70 -11.51 16.36
C LEU A 237 5.04 -10.73 15.10
N ALA A 238 4.05 -10.49 14.22
CA ALA A 238 4.24 -9.60 13.08
C ALA A 238 4.61 -8.18 13.55
N ALA A 239 3.92 -7.65 14.56
CA ALA A 239 4.23 -6.33 15.10
C ALA A 239 5.64 -6.26 15.69
N GLU A 240 6.05 -7.28 16.45
CA GLU A 240 7.42 -7.38 16.99
C GLU A 240 8.47 -7.36 15.86
N ARG A 241 8.25 -8.13 14.80
CA ARG A 241 9.16 -8.19 13.65
C ARG A 241 9.24 -6.88 12.89
N LEU A 242 8.11 -6.21 12.70
CA LEU A 242 8.09 -4.92 12.03
C LEU A 242 8.83 -3.85 12.84
N ARG A 243 8.67 -3.81 14.17
CA ARG A 243 9.44 -2.91 15.05
C ARG A 243 10.94 -3.18 14.98
N LYS A 244 11.35 -4.46 14.86
CA LYS A 244 12.77 -4.84 14.66
C LYS A 244 13.28 -4.44 13.27
N MET A 245 12.45 -4.57 12.24
CA MET A 245 12.79 -4.23 10.86
C MET A 245 12.97 -2.73 10.66
N ASN A 246 12.09 -1.95 11.26
CA ASN A 246 12.11 -0.50 11.19
C ASN A 246 11.73 0.10 12.56
N PRO A 247 12.70 0.55 13.36
CA PRO A 247 12.44 1.11 14.69
C PRO A 247 11.86 2.53 14.65
N MET A 248 11.69 3.13 13.47
CA MET A 248 11.19 4.52 13.31
C MET A 248 9.68 4.59 13.09
N ILE A 249 8.99 3.46 13.05
CA ILE A 249 7.54 3.38 12.86
C ILE A 249 6.85 2.90 14.15
N GLU A 250 5.61 3.31 14.33
CA GLU A 250 4.72 2.77 15.34
C GLU A 250 4.01 1.54 14.78
N VAL A 251 3.91 0.48 15.59
CA VAL A 251 3.21 -0.75 15.20
C VAL A 251 2.33 -1.20 16.34
N THR A 252 1.05 -1.44 16.07
CA THR A 252 0.07 -1.93 17.05
C THR A 252 -0.48 -3.29 16.61
N ALA A 253 -0.72 -4.18 17.58
CA ALA A 253 -1.25 -5.52 17.35
C ALA A 253 -2.61 -5.67 18.03
N TRP A 254 -3.56 -6.24 17.30
CA TRP A 254 -4.92 -6.51 17.75
C TRP A 254 -5.18 -8.01 17.59
N LYS A 255 -5.03 -8.76 18.69
CA LYS A 255 -5.28 -10.22 18.72
C LYS A 255 -6.77 -10.49 18.86
N GLU A 256 -7.54 -10.20 17.82
CA GLU A 256 -8.98 -10.38 17.84
C GLU A 256 -9.56 -10.61 16.45
N ARG A 257 -10.74 -11.23 16.43
CA ARG A 257 -11.50 -11.46 15.21
C ARG A 257 -12.29 -10.19 14.89
N VAL A 258 -12.31 -9.80 13.62
CA VAL A 258 -13.16 -8.69 13.17
C VAL A 258 -14.62 -9.14 13.17
N VAL A 259 -15.44 -8.42 13.93
CA VAL A 259 -16.88 -8.64 14.11
C VAL A 259 -17.62 -7.30 14.10
N ALA A 260 -18.94 -7.33 13.98
CA ALA A 260 -19.76 -6.10 13.90
C ALA A 260 -19.48 -5.13 15.06
N ASP A 261 -19.26 -5.66 16.26
CA ASP A 261 -19.06 -4.88 17.48
C ASP A 261 -17.71 -4.15 17.54
N ASN A 262 -16.67 -4.65 16.86
CA ASN A 262 -15.32 -4.06 16.94
C ASN A 262 -14.83 -3.42 15.62
N VAL A 263 -15.45 -3.70 14.47
CA VAL A 263 -14.92 -3.23 13.18
C VAL A 263 -14.81 -1.70 13.11
N ASN A 264 -15.76 -0.98 13.70
CA ASN A 264 -15.78 0.48 13.67
C ASN A 264 -14.53 1.07 14.34
N ARG A 265 -14.09 0.52 15.49
CA ARG A 265 -12.88 1.01 16.16
C ARG A 265 -11.58 0.58 15.49
N LEU A 266 -11.60 -0.53 14.72
CA LEU A 266 -10.44 -0.97 13.94
C LEU A 266 -10.23 -0.07 12.71
N VAL A 267 -11.33 0.41 12.14
CA VAL A 267 -11.33 1.24 10.93
C VAL A 267 -11.08 2.72 11.25
N GLU A 268 -11.71 3.25 12.30
CA GLU A 268 -11.71 4.68 12.62
C GLU A 268 -10.31 5.26 12.86
N GLY A 269 -10.04 6.44 12.29
CA GLY A 269 -8.79 7.17 12.46
C GLY A 269 -7.61 6.68 11.62
N ASN A 270 -7.81 5.68 10.76
CA ASN A 270 -6.83 5.26 9.76
C ASN A 270 -7.01 6.03 8.45
N ASP A 271 -5.92 6.24 7.73
CA ASP A 271 -5.95 6.83 6.38
C ASP A 271 -6.26 5.78 5.31
N LEU A 272 -5.97 4.51 5.60
CA LEU A 272 -6.16 3.39 4.67
C LEU A 272 -6.36 2.07 5.42
N ILE A 273 -7.25 1.23 4.90
CA ILE A 273 -7.37 -0.18 5.29
C ILE A 273 -6.78 -1.07 4.20
N ILE A 274 -6.03 -2.09 4.59
CA ILE A 274 -5.60 -3.16 3.68
C ILE A 274 -6.24 -4.46 4.12
N ASP A 275 -7.04 -5.00 3.22
CA ASP A 275 -7.79 -6.23 3.43
C ASP A 275 -6.97 -7.43 2.93
N CYS A 276 -6.42 -8.16 3.90
CA CYS A 276 -5.65 -9.38 3.71
C CYS A 276 -6.42 -10.61 4.23
N THR A 277 -7.75 -10.51 4.32
CA THR A 277 -8.63 -11.56 4.86
C THR A 277 -9.00 -12.59 3.80
N ASP A 278 -9.20 -13.84 4.25
CA ASP A 278 -9.61 -14.99 3.43
C ASP A 278 -11.07 -15.42 3.66
N ASN A 279 -11.82 -14.64 4.43
CA ASN A 279 -13.22 -14.89 4.76
C ASN A 279 -14.13 -13.81 4.18
N TYR A 280 -15.13 -14.22 3.39
CA TYR A 280 -16.06 -13.27 2.74
C TYR A 280 -16.86 -12.43 3.74
N ALA A 281 -17.39 -13.01 4.82
CA ALA A 281 -18.19 -12.24 5.78
C ALA A 281 -17.36 -11.10 6.41
N THR A 282 -16.13 -11.41 6.84
CA THR A 282 -15.18 -10.39 7.32
C THR A 282 -14.89 -9.34 6.27
N LYS A 283 -14.73 -9.76 5.01
CA LYS A 283 -14.45 -8.86 3.89
C LYS A 283 -15.56 -7.84 3.69
N TYR A 284 -16.81 -8.28 3.63
CA TYR A 284 -17.96 -7.38 3.49
C TYR A 284 -18.12 -6.46 4.70
N LEU A 285 -17.94 -7.01 5.90
CA LEU A 285 -17.99 -6.24 7.14
C LEU A 285 -16.96 -5.10 7.15
N LEU A 286 -15.70 -5.42 6.84
CA LEU A 286 -14.60 -4.46 6.83
C LEU A 286 -14.80 -3.38 5.76
N HIS A 287 -15.18 -3.78 4.55
CA HIS A 287 -15.38 -2.86 3.44
C HIS A 287 -16.57 -1.93 3.65
N ASP A 288 -17.69 -2.44 4.16
CA ASP A 288 -18.85 -1.61 4.48
C ASP A 288 -18.51 -0.60 5.57
N ALA A 289 -17.81 -1.03 6.63
CA ALA A 289 -17.39 -0.15 7.73
C ALA A 289 -16.44 0.95 7.26
N ALA A 290 -15.43 0.60 6.47
CA ALA A 290 -14.50 1.56 5.87
C ALA A 290 -15.22 2.56 4.95
N TRP A 291 -16.14 2.07 4.13
CA TRP A 291 -16.92 2.92 3.24
C TRP A 291 -17.78 3.94 4.00
N LEU A 292 -18.49 3.50 5.04
CA LEU A 292 -19.31 4.37 5.89
C LEU A 292 -18.48 5.43 6.62
N LYS A 293 -17.19 5.16 6.87
CA LYS A 293 -16.23 6.09 7.49
C LYS A 293 -15.47 6.95 6.48
N GLY A 294 -15.67 6.76 5.18
CA GLY A 294 -14.95 7.48 4.13
C GLY A 294 -13.49 7.05 3.95
N ILE A 295 -13.11 5.87 4.45
CA ILE A 295 -11.74 5.37 4.43
C ILE A 295 -11.56 4.41 3.24
N PRO A 296 -10.51 4.59 2.41
CA PRO A 296 -10.25 3.69 1.30
C PRO A 296 -9.82 2.30 1.77
N VAL A 297 -10.05 1.30 0.91
CA VAL A 297 -9.63 -0.09 1.12
C VAL A 297 -8.85 -0.62 -0.07
N VAL A 298 -7.66 -1.15 0.17
CA VAL A 298 -6.91 -1.96 -0.83
C VAL A 298 -7.26 -3.42 -0.62
N PHE A 299 -8.02 -3.99 -1.56
CA PHE A 299 -8.47 -5.37 -1.53
C PHE A 299 -7.60 -6.28 -2.38
N SER A 300 -7.37 -7.49 -1.86
CA SER A 300 -6.98 -8.63 -2.67
C SER A 300 -7.79 -9.88 -2.32
N GLY A 301 -7.91 -10.77 -3.29
CA GLY A 301 -8.50 -12.10 -3.15
C GLY A 301 -7.63 -13.12 -3.87
N LEU A 302 -7.58 -14.35 -3.35
CA LEU A 302 -6.78 -15.44 -3.90
C LEU A 302 -7.66 -16.65 -4.15
N TYR A 303 -7.41 -17.34 -5.26
CA TYR A 303 -8.03 -18.62 -5.57
C TYR A 303 -7.06 -19.45 -6.40
N GLN A 304 -6.51 -20.53 -5.82
CA GLN A 304 -5.55 -21.41 -6.51
C GLN A 304 -4.33 -20.65 -7.11
N TRP A 305 -4.31 -20.50 -8.43
CA TRP A 305 -3.29 -19.80 -9.24
C TRP A 305 -3.74 -18.41 -9.69
N GLU A 306 -4.87 -17.93 -9.20
CA GLU A 306 -5.43 -16.63 -9.54
C GLU A 306 -5.39 -15.66 -8.36
N GLY A 307 -5.18 -14.39 -8.68
CA GLY A 307 -5.22 -13.29 -7.74
C GLY A 307 -6.08 -12.15 -8.25
N GLN A 308 -6.79 -11.49 -7.34
CA GLN A 308 -7.61 -10.32 -7.63
C GLN A 308 -7.11 -9.11 -6.85
N LEU A 309 -7.13 -7.92 -7.44
CA LEU A 309 -6.70 -6.67 -6.79
C LEU A 309 -7.64 -5.52 -7.19
N ALA A 310 -8.07 -4.72 -6.21
CA ALA A 310 -8.82 -3.50 -6.45
C ALA A 310 -8.63 -2.48 -5.32
N VAL A 311 -8.75 -1.20 -5.64
CA VAL A 311 -8.76 -0.11 -4.65
C VAL A 311 -10.14 0.52 -4.56
N PHE A 312 -10.80 0.39 -3.42
CA PHE A 312 -12.12 0.95 -3.16
C PHE A 312 -11.97 2.27 -2.41
N HIS A 313 -12.16 3.39 -3.12
CA HIS A 313 -12.10 4.72 -2.51
C HIS A 313 -13.49 5.34 -2.45
N PRO A 314 -14.01 5.73 -1.27
CA PRO A 314 -15.36 6.32 -1.15
C PRO A 314 -15.58 7.63 -1.94
N GLU A 315 -14.51 8.36 -2.23
CA GLU A 315 -14.55 9.59 -3.05
C GLU A 315 -14.67 9.31 -4.56
N ASP A 316 -14.32 8.09 -5.01
CA ASP A 316 -14.46 7.64 -6.40
C ASP A 316 -15.92 7.23 -6.70
N LYS A 317 -16.86 8.18 -6.58
CA LYS A 317 -18.30 7.91 -6.65
C LYS A 317 -18.75 7.19 -7.92
N GLY A 318 -18.03 7.34 -9.03
CA GLY A 318 -18.34 6.62 -10.28
C GLY A 318 -18.03 5.11 -10.26
N LYS A 319 -17.06 4.67 -9.45
CA LYS A 319 -16.55 3.29 -9.46
C LYS A 319 -17.29 2.34 -8.51
N GLY A 320 -18.02 2.88 -7.54
CA GLY A 320 -18.83 2.11 -6.58
C GLY A 320 -18.01 1.35 -5.53
N CYS A 321 -18.70 0.81 -4.52
CA CYS A 321 -18.11 0.02 -3.44
C CYS A 321 -17.95 -1.46 -3.84
N MET A 322 -17.45 -2.30 -2.91
CA MET A 322 -17.34 -3.75 -3.13
C MET A 322 -18.69 -4.39 -3.49
N ARG A 323 -19.79 -3.95 -2.87
CA ARG A 323 -21.15 -4.43 -3.18
C ARG A 323 -21.65 -4.08 -4.58
N CYS A 324 -21.05 -3.09 -5.25
CA CYS A 324 -21.34 -2.84 -6.66
C CYS A 324 -20.72 -3.90 -7.57
N LEU A 325 -19.66 -4.57 -7.13
CA LEU A 325 -19.01 -5.64 -7.87
C LEU A 325 -19.65 -6.98 -7.53
N TRP A 326 -19.76 -7.27 -6.23
CA TRP A 326 -20.37 -8.47 -5.68
C TRP A 326 -21.51 -8.09 -4.72
N PRO A 327 -22.78 -8.12 -5.16
CA PRO A 327 -23.90 -7.61 -4.36
C PRO A 327 -24.14 -8.33 -3.04
N GLU A 328 -23.95 -9.65 -3.05
CA GLU A 328 -24.28 -10.54 -1.95
C GLU A 328 -23.04 -11.31 -1.49
N ILE A 329 -22.98 -11.58 -0.19
CA ILE A 329 -21.94 -12.42 0.41
C ILE A 329 -22.08 -13.82 -0.21
N PRO A 330 -21.06 -14.33 -0.90
CA PRO A 330 -21.13 -15.67 -1.48
C PRO A 330 -21.40 -16.72 -0.41
N ASP A 331 -22.18 -17.73 -0.78
CA ASP A 331 -22.36 -18.92 0.02
C ASP A 331 -20.98 -19.60 0.25
N PRO A 332 -20.62 -19.96 1.49
CA PRO A 332 -19.33 -20.59 1.80
C PRO A 332 -19.02 -21.85 0.99
N PHE A 333 -20.04 -22.62 0.61
CA PHE A 333 -19.93 -23.85 -0.19
C PHE A 333 -19.79 -23.58 -1.69
N SER A 334 -19.86 -22.34 -2.17
CA SER A 334 -19.71 -22.03 -3.60
C SER A 334 -18.26 -21.83 -4.04
N MET A 335 -17.39 -21.30 -3.17
CA MET A 335 -16.01 -20.97 -3.55
C MET A 335 -14.94 -21.49 -2.58
N GLY A 336 -15.30 -21.90 -1.35
CA GLY A 336 -14.33 -22.33 -0.32
C GLY A 336 -13.36 -21.22 0.10
N THR A 337 -12.49 -21.54 1.06
CA THR A 337 -11.37 -20.69 1.51
C THR A 337 -10.05 -21.15 0.90
N CYS A 338 -9.01 -20.31 0.94
CA CYS A 338 -7.66 -20.66 0.51
C CYS A 338 -7.12 -21.95 1.16
N THR A 339 -7.48 -22.20 2.42
CA THR A 339 -7.11 -23.41 3.16
C THR A 339 -7.80 -24.65 2.58
N GLN A 340 -9.01 -24.51 2.04
CA GLN A 340 -9.82 -25.62 1.53
C GLN A 340 -9.51 -25.94 0.06
N VAL A 341 -9.34 -24.92 -0.79
CA VAL A 341 -9.09 -25.12 -2.23
C VAL A 341 -7.61 -25.17 -2.60
N GLY A 342 -6.74 -24.83 -1.64
CA GLY A 342 -5.31 -24.69 -1.84
C GLY A 342 -4.94 -23.33 -2.47
N VAL A 343 -3.77 -22.83 -2.10
CA VAL A 343 -3.18 -21.61 -2.68
C VAL A 343 -1.67 -21.73 -2.77
N MET A 344 -1.10 -21.33 -3.90
CA MET A 344 0.35 -21.34 -4.07
C MET A 344 0.98 -20.16 -3.32
N GLY A 345 2.01 -20.42 -2.49
CA GLY A 345 2.59 -19.41 -1.60
C GLY A 345 3.14 -18.19 -2.35
N VAL A 346 3.75 -18.39 -3.52
CA VAL A 346 4.24 -17.30 -4.37
C VAL A 346 3.12 -16.44 -4.94
N VAL A 347 1.93 -16.99 -5.19
CA VAL A 347 0.75 -16.23 -5.65
C VAL A 347 0.30 -15.28 -4.53
N ALA A 348 0.23 -15.77 -3.29
CA ALA A 348 -0.07 -14.92 -2.14
C ALA A 348 0.98 -13.81 -1.94
N GLY A 349 2.27 -14.14 -2.07
CA GLY A 349 3.36 -13.16 -2.01
C GLY A 349 3.26 -12.09 -3.08
N SER A 350 3.08 -12.49 -4.35
CA SER A 350 2.94 -11.59 -5.48
C SER A 350 1.75 -10.64 -5.30
N MET A 351 0.58 -11.16 -4.94
CA MET A 351 -0.60 -10.32 -4.75
C MET A 351 -0.48 -9.39 -3.54
N GLY A 352 0.10 -9.85 -2.43
CA GLY A 352 0.33 -9.01 -1.25
C GLY A 352 1.32 -7.87 -1.53
N THR A 353 2.38 -8.11 -2.29
CA THR A 353 3.29 -7.03 -2.73
C THR A 353 2.61 -6.03 -3.68
N MET A 354 1.71 -6.49 -4.56
CA MET A 354 0.89 -5.60 -5.38
C MET A 354 -0.10 -4.78 -4.52
N GLN A 355 -0.65 -5.35 -3.45
CA GLN A 355 -1.46 -4.58 -2.47
C GLN A 355 -0.63 -3.49 -1.81
N ALA A 356 0.57 -3.81 -1.30
CA ALA A 356 1.45 -2.83 -0.68
C ALA A 356 1.82 -1.70 -1.65
N LEU A 357 2.03 -2.01 -2.93
CA LEU A 357 2.29 -1.02 -3.96
C LEU A 357 1.10 -0.05 -4.13
N GLU A 358 -0.13 -0.56 -4.27
CA GLU A 358 -1.31 0.31 -4.40
C GLU A 358 -1.58 1.12 -3.12
N ALA A 359 -1.27 0.56 -1.94
CA ALA A 359 -1.34 1.29 -0.67
C ALA A 359 -0.36 2.47 -0.64
N VAL A 360 0.91 2.25 -0.97
CA VAL A 360 1.92 3.31 -1.01
C VAL A 360 1.56 4.38 -2.04
N LYS A 361 1.10 3.98 -3.23
CA LYS A 361 0.63 4.91 -4.25
C LYS A 361 -0.52 5.78 -3.73
N LEU A 362 -1.51 5.18 -3.08
CA LEU A 362 -2.64 5.91 -2.51
C LEU A 362 -2.19 6.93 -1.46
N LEU A 363 -1.34 6.53 -0.52
CA LEU A 363 -0.82 7.41 0.54
C LEU A 363 0.01 8.58 0.01
N LEU A 364 0.67 8.40 -1.14
CA LEU A 364 1.43 9.44 -1.83
C LEU A 364 0.56 10.33 -2.75
N GLY A 365 -0.75 10.06 -2.84
CA GLY A 365 -1.64 10.77 -3.75
C GLY A 365 -1.39 10.46 -5.24
N LEU A 366 -0.82 9.29 -5.54
CA LEU A 366 -0.58 8.82 -6.90
C LEU A 366 -1.78 8.05 -7.43
N GLU A 367 -1.89 7.97 -8.75
CA GLU A 367 -2.98 7.25 -9.41
C GLU A 367 -2.95 5.75 -9.09
N VAL A 368 -3.99 5.26 -8.43
CA VAL A 368 -4.19 3.84 -8.11
C VAL A 368 -4.95 3.09 -9.21
N THR A 369 -4.95 1.75 -9.17
CA THR A 369 -5.80 0.98 -10.08
C THR A 369 -7.29 1.33 -9.90
N GLY A 370 -7.88 1.93 -10.93
CA GLY A 370 -9.32 2.19 -11.00
C GLY A 370 -10.18 0.99 -11.40
N LYS A 371 -9.57 -0.18 -11.60
CA LYS A 371 -10.18 -1.40 -12.13
C LYS A 371 -10.12 -2.56 -11.12
N LEU A 372 -10.95 -3.57 -11.33
CA LEU A 372 -10.68 -4.91 -10.78
C LEU A 372 -9.64 -5.57 -11.67
N VAL A 373 -8.46 -5.82 -11.13
CA VAL A 373 -7.41 -6.58 -11.81
C VAL A 373 -7.54 -8.04 -11.42
N VAL A 374 -7.55 -8.93 -12.40
CA VAL A 374 -7.47 -10.38 -12.22
C VAL A 374 -6.19 -10.86 -12.89
N GLN A 375 -5.35 -11.57 -12.14
CA GLN A 375 -4.10 -12.14 -12.61
C GLN A 375 -4.22 -13.66 -12.55
N ASP A 376 -4.11 -14.31 -13.71
CA ASP A 376 -3.87 -15.74 -13.82
C ASP A 376 -2.35 -15.94 -13.87
N PHE A 377 -1.79 -16.60 -12.86
CA PHE A 377 -0.36 -16.87 -12.77
C PHE A 377 0.06 -18.13 -13.55
N LEU A 378 -0.88 -19.02 -13.88
CA LEU A 378 -0.61 -20.22 -14.65
C LEU A 378 -0.51 -19.90 -16.14
N ALA A 379 -1.46 -19.11 -16.66
CA ALA A 379 -1.43 -18.62 -18.04
C ALA A 379 -0.51 -17.40 -18.22
N GLY A 380 -0.18 -16.69 -17.13
CA GLY A 380 0.57 -15.43 -17.17
C GLY A 380 -0.24 -14.24 -17.70
N GLU A 381 -1.57 -14.34 -17.67
CA GLU A 381 -2.48 -13.35 -18.21
C GLU A 381 -2.99 -12.38 -17.15
N ARG A 382 -3.18 -11.12 -17.55
CA ARG A 382 -3.75 -10.08 -16.71
C ARG A 382 -4.96 -9.45 -17.37
N HIS A 383 -6.09 -9.55 -16.71
CA HIS A 383 -7.36 -8.96 -17.12
C HIS A 383 -7.70 -7.78 -16.21
N ALA A 384 -8.28 -6.72 -16.77
CA ALA A 384 -8.66 -5.54 -16.01
C ALA A 384 -10.08 -5.09 -16.35
N PHE A 385 -10.97 -5.18 -15.38
CA PHE A 385 -12.40 -4.93 -15.54
C PHE A 385 -12.79 -3.59 -14.95
N ASP A 386 -13.57 -2.81 -15.70
CA ASP A 386 -14.10 -1.55 -15.21
C ASP A 386 -15.08 -1.77 -14.07
N ARG A 387 -15.00 -0.91 -13.06
CA ARG A 387 -15.90 -0.92 -11.92
C ARG A 387 -16.89 0.23 -12.06
N THR A 388 -18.16 -0.05 -11.86
CA THR A 388 -19.24 0.92 -12.01
C THR A 388 -20.15 0.90 -10.80
N ARG A 389 -20.49 2.07 -10.28
CA ARG A 389 -21.48 2.22 -9.21
C ARG A 389 -22.86 1.74 -9.69
N ARG A 390 -23.51 0.89 -8.89
CA ARG A 390 -24.92 0.49 -9.10
C ARG A 390 -25.85 1.45 -8.36
N VAL A 391 -26.85 1.98 -9.05
CA VAL A 391 -27.91 2.82 -8.46
C VAL A 391 -28.65 2.09 -7.34
N SER A 392 -28.86 0.78 -7.50
CA SER A 392 -29.53 -0.09 -6.52
C SER A 392 -28.61 -0.66 -5.44
N CYS A 393 -27.35 -0.22 -5.34
CA CYS A 393 -26.42 -0.76 -4.36
C CYS A 393 -26.92 -0.50 -2.92
N PRO A 394 -26.99 -1.52 -2.05
CA PRO A 394 -27.51 -1.37 -0.70
C PRO A 394 -26.65 -0.46 0.20
N LEU A 395 -25.38 -0.24 -0.15
CA LEU A 395 -24.44 0.58 0.61
C LEU A 395 -24.24 1.98 0.02
N CYS A 396 -23.92 2.07 -1.28
CA CYS A 396 -23.55 3.34 -1.91
C CYS A 396 -24.49 3.79 -3.04
N GLY A 397 -25.63 3.10 -3.22
CA GLY A 397 -26.67 3.43 -4.19
C GLY A 397 -27.44 4.71 -3.83
N ASP A 398 -28.49 5.01 -4.59
CA ASP A 398 -29.27 6.25 -4.40
C ASP A 398 -30.17 6.19 -3.17
N ASN A 399 -30.60 4.97 -2.79
CA ASN A 399 -31.39 4.70 -1.58
C ASN A 399 -30.72 3.56 -0.79
N PRO A 400 -29.61 3.83 -0.07
CA PRO A 400 -28.90 2.79 0.68
C PRO A 400 -29.73 2.30 1.87
N ASN A 401 -29.73 1.00 2.13
CA ASN A 401 -30.35 0.38 3.31
C ASN A 401 -29.31 -0.06 4.36
N ILE A 402 -28.03 -0.14 3.98
CA ILE A 402 -26.90 -0.33 4.89
C ILE A 402 -26.35 1.06 5.24
N THR A 403 -26.85 1.62 6.34
CA THR A 403 -26.40 2.93 6.87
C THR A 403 -25.55 2.81 8.13
N GLU A 404 -25.52 1.62 8.72
CA GLU A 404 -24.75 1.28 9.91
C GLU A 404 -24.37 -0.20 9.90
N ILE A 405 -23.37 -0.56 10.69
CA ILE A 405 -22.91 -1.94 10.84
C ILE A 405 -23.83 -2.69 11.80
N LYS A 406 -24.47 -3.74 11.31
CA LYS A 406 -25.27 -4.69 12.10
C LYS A 406 -24.83 -6.09 11.79
N GLU A 407 -24.66 -6.92 12.82
CA GLU A 407 -24.24 -8.32 12.67
C GLU A 407 -25.12 -9.09 11.66
N SER A 408 -26.43 -8.86 11.67
CA SER A 408 -27.39 -9.49 10.76
C SER A 408 -27.08 -9.29 9.26
N ASN A 409 -26.32 -8.26 8.88
CA ASN A 409 -25.96 -7.99 7.49
C ASN A 409 -24.81 -8.85 6.97
N TYR A 410 -24.11 -9.55 7.88
CA TYR A 410 -22.87 -10.29 7.59
C TYR A 410 -22.95 -11.77 7.95
N LEU A 411 -24.10 -12.21 8.44
CA LEU A 411 -24.39 -13.63 8.54
C LEU A 411 -24.50 -14.19 7.12
N PRO A 412 -23.73 -15.24 6.75
CA PRO A 412 -23.95 -15.93 5.50
C PRO A 412 -25.41 -16.37 5.42
N ASN A 413 -25.97 -16.43 4.22
CA ASN A 413 -27.32 -16.92 4.02
C ASN A 413 -27.34 -18.44 4.30
N GLN A 414 -27.41 -18.83 5.57
CA GLN A 414 -27.36 -20.23 6.03
C GLN A 414 -28.73 -20.91 5.87
N THR A 415 -29.32 -20.77 4.68
CA THR A 415 -30.49 -21.59 4.38
C THR A 415 -29.96 -23.01 4.21
N LYS A 416 -30.22 -23.86 5.21
CA LYS A 416 -29.83 -25.26 5.14
C LYS A 416 -30.42 -25.87 3.89
N GLU A 417 -29.56 -26.37 3.02
CA GLU A 417 -29.95 -27.00 1.78
C GLU A 417 -30.52 -28.40 2.07
N PRO A 418 -31.48 -28.90 1.27
CA PRO A 418 -32.08 -30.22 1.48
C PRO A 418 -31.08 -31.38 1.49
N TRP A 419 -29.91 -31.18 0.90
CA TRP A 419 -28.83 -32.15 0.79
C TRP A 419 -27.80 -32.07 1.93
N GLN A 420 -27.98 -31.13 2.85
CA GLN A 420 -27.17 -31.00 4.05
C GLN A 420 -27.83 -31.76 5.19
N LEU A 421 -27.11 -32.73 5.77
CA LEU A 421 -27.60 -33.57 6.85
C LEU A 421 -26.73 -33.38 8.08
N SER A 422 -27.35 -33.23 9.25
CA SER A 422 -26.67 -33.46 10.54
C SER A 422 -26.46 -34.96 10.76
N GLU A 423 -25.57 -35.33 11.68
CA GLU A 423 -25.37 -36.72 12.10
C GLU A 423 -26.70 -37.41 12.48
N LYS A 424 -27.56 -36.70 13.20
CA LYS A 424 -28.87 -37.21 13.61
C LYS A 424 -29.79 -37.45 12.40
N GLU A 425 -29.89 -36.49 11.48
CA GLU A 425 -30.74 -36.66 10.30
C GLU A 425 -30.21 -37.75 9.37
N ALA A 426 -28.90 -37.87 9.22
CA ALA A 426 -28.29 -38.95 8.47
C ALA A 426 -28.64 -40.32 9.09
N ALA A 427 -28.53 -40.46 10.42
CA ALA A 427 -28.87 -41.68 11.15
C ALA A 427 -30.37 -42.03 11.12
N ASP A 428 -31.24 -41.02 11.22
CA ASP A 428 -32.70 -41.18 11.20
C ASP A 428 -33.24 -41.35 9.76
N SER A 429 -32.41 -41.12 8.74
CA SER A 429 -32.82 -41.20 7.34
C SER A 429 -33.08 -42.63 6.88
N LYS A 430 -34.05 -42.81 5.96
CA LYS A 430 -34.25 -44.06 5.22
C LYS A 430 -33.46 -44.10 3.92
N LEU A 431 -32.44 -43.24 3.79
CA LEU A 431 -31.72 -43.02 2.53
C LEU A 431 -30.66 -44.09 2.24
N ASN A 432 -30.39 -45.02 3.16
CA ASN A 432 -29.33 -46.04 3.00
C ASN A 432 -27.99 -45.38 2.60
N LEU A 433 -27.48 -44.47 3.42
CA LEU A 433 -26.34 -43.62 3.09
C LEU A 433 -25.01 -44.39 3.18
N LYS A 434 -24.22 -44.36 2.10
CA LYS A 434 -22.82 -44.79 2.10
C LYS A 434 -21.92 -43.60 2.42
N ARG A 435 -21.17 -43.67 3.52
CA ARG A 435 -20.26 -42.59 3.92
C ARG A 435 -18.98 -42.61 3.09
N VAL A 436 -18.59 -41.45 2.58
CA VAL A 436 -17.38 -41.28 1.77
C VAL A 436 -16.50 -40.20 2.39
N ASP A 437 -15.32 -40.62 2.86
CA ASP A 437 -14.29 -39.69 3.33
C ASP A 437 -13.58 -39.08 2.12
N ILE A 438 -13.65 -37.76 1.99
CA ILE A 438 -13.11 -37.01 0.85
C ILE A 438 -11.79 -36.31 1.14
N ARG A 439 -11.19 -36.54 2.32
CA ARG A 439 -9.87 -36.01 2.65
C ARG A 439 -8.84 -36.50 1.63
N GLU A 440 -7.89 -35.65 1.27
CA GLU A 440 -6.71 -36.12 0.53
C GLU A 440 -5.89 -37.08 1.40
N GLU A 441 -5.09 -37.96 0.81
CA GLU A 441 -4.29 -38.94 1.56
C GLU A 441 -3.42 -38.29 2.64
N PHE A 442 -2.88 -37.10 2.36
CA PHE A 442 -2.03 -36.34 3.29
C PHE A 442 -2.81 -35.58 4.38
N GLU A 443 -4.15 -35.54 4.32
CA GLU A 443 -5.01 -34.94 5.35
C GLU A 443 -5.48 -35.97 6.40
N ILE A 444 -5.13 -37.26 6.23
CA ILE A 444 -5.55 -38.34 7.11
C ILE A 444 -4.46 -38.62 8.14
N ASP A 445 -4.52 -37.90 9.27
CA ASP A 445 -3.74 -38.24 10.45
C ASP A 445 -4.32 -39.46 11.18
N GLU A 446 -5.66 -39.47 11.32
CA GLU A 446 -6.42 -40.58 11.90
C GLU A 446 -7.67 -40.90 11.05
N PRO A 447 -8.09 -42.18 11.01
CA PRO A 447 -9.34 -42.57 10.35
C PRO A 447 -10.54 -41.96 11.08
N LEU A 448 -11.60 -41.65 10.34
CA LEU A 448 -12.85 -41.20 10.95
C LEU A 448 -13.43 -42.28 11.87
N CYS A 449 -14.18 -41.87 12.89
CA CYS A 449 -14.77 -42.77 13.89
C CYS A 449 -15.89 -43.69 13.35
N CYS A 450 -16.20 -43.62 12.05
CA CYS A 450 -17.23 -44.40 11.38
C CYS A 450 -16.67 -45.12 10.15
N GLU A 451 -17.31 -46.22 9.77
CA GLU A 451 -16.96 -46.93 8.54
C GLU A 451 -17.22 -46.03 7.33
N THR A 452 -16.16 -45.78 6.57
CA THR A 452 -16.15 -44.88 5.42
C THR A 452 -15.43 -45.56 4.27
N VAL A 453 -15.83 -45.23 3.04
CA VAL A 453 -15.00 -45.48 1.87
C VAL A 453 -14.21 -44.21 1.61
N HIS A 454 -12.88 -44.33 1.56
CA HIS A 454 -12.01 -43.20 1.26
C HIS A 454 -11.93 -42.99 -0.25
N ILE A 455 -12.31 -41.80 -0.73
CA ILE A 455 -12.15 -41.36 -2.11
C ILE A 455 -11.74 -39.88 -2.06
N PRO A 456 -10.46 -39.54 -2.32
CA PRO A 456 -9.98 -38.16 -2.24
C PRO A 456 -10.83 -37.16 -3.02
N PHE A 457 -10.96 -35.94 -2.50
CA PHE A 457 -11.72 -34.86 -3.15
C PHE A 457 -11.24 -34.60 -4.58
N SER A 458 -9.92 -34.56 -4.79
CA SER A 458 -9.30 -34.40 -6.11
C SER A 458 -9.70 -35.50 -7.11
N GLU A 459 -9.77 -36.75 -6.65
CA GLU A 459 -10.23 -37.88 -7.46
C GLU A 459 -11.72 -37.76 -7.78
N MET A 460 -12.55 -37.37 -6.80
CA MET A 460 -13.99 -37.22 -7.01
C MET A 460 -14.34 -36.10 -8.00
N MET A 461 -13.62 -34.99 -7.93
CA MET A 461 -13.83 -33.86 -8.84
C MET A 461 -13.42 -34.19 -10.28
N SER A 462 -12.41 -35.03 -10.47
CA SER A 462 -11.90 -35.42 -11.80
C SER A 462 -12.65 -36.60 -12.43
N ASN A 463 -13.20 -37.52 -11.62
CA ASN A 463 -13.89 -38.71 -12.10
C ASN A 463 -15.17 -39.03 -11.29
N PRO A 464 -16.24 -38.24 -11.45
CA PRO A 464 -17.48 -38.41 -10.68
C PRO A 464 -18.26 -39.67 -11.06
N ASP A 465 -17.99 -40.27 -12.23
CA ASP A 465 -18.71 -41.45 -12.76
C ASP A 465 -18.46 -42.74 -11.95
N ARG A 466 -17.58 -42.69 -10.95
CA ARG A 466 -17.38 -43.76 -9.96
C ARG A 466 -18.58 -43.97 -9.04
N LEU A 467 -19.46 -42.99 -8.91
CA LEU A 467 -20.63 -43.07 -8.05
C LEU A 467 -21.79 -43.73 -8.80
N SER A 468 -22.38 -44.76 -8.19
CA SER A 468 -23.57 -45.41 -8.73
C SER A 468 -24.79 -44.52 -8.53
N SER A 469 -25.66 -44.41 -9.53
CA SER A 469 -26.94 -43.70 -9.41
C SER A 469 -27.95 -44.40 -8.47
N GLU A 470 -27.73 -45.66 -8.12
CA GLU A 470 -28.63 -46.45 -7.27
C GLU A 470 -28.34 -46.34 -5.76
N GLN A 471 -27.20 -45.73 -5.39
CA GLN A 471 -26.72 -45.65 -4.02
C GLN A 471 -26.72 -44.20 -3.54
N ASN A 472 -27.24 -43.90 -2.35
CA ASN A 472 -27.09 -42.56 -1.78
C ASN A 472 -25.73 -42.41 -1.07
N TYR A 473 -25.05 -41.29 -1.28
CA TYR A 473 -23.72 -41.03 -0.70
C TYR A 473 -23.75 -39.85 0.26
N LEU A 474 -23.14 -40.01 1.43
CA LEU A 474 -22.91 -38.95 2.40
C LEU A 474 -21.41 -38.65 2.46
N PHE A 475 -21.01 -37.49 1.94
CA PHE A 475 -19.63 -37.04 2.00
C PHE A 475 -19.31 -36.48 3.39
N VAL A 476 -18.13 -36.84 3.90
CA VAL A 476 -17.66 -36.45 5.23
C VAL A 476 -16.24 -35.86 5.16
N SER A 477 -16.05 -34.74 5.83
CA SER A 477 -14.77 -34.04 6.05
C SER A 477 -14.85 -33.31 7.40
N PRO A 478 -13.72 -32.90 8.02
CA PRO A 478 -13.72 -32.30 9.35
C PRO A 478 -14.58 -31.03 9.51
N ASP A 479 -14.73 -30.23 8.44
CA ASP A 479 -15.45 -28.95 8.45
C ASP A 479 -16.72 -28.93 7.58
N GLY A 480 -17.05 -30.03 6.89
CA GLY A 480 -18.21 -30.14 5.98
C GLY A 480 -18.17 -29.24 4.73
N ILE A 481 -17.23 -28.29 4.60
CA ILE A 481 -17.26 -27.29 3.52
C ILE A 481 -16.84 -27.90 2.19
N LYS A 482 -15.73 -28.65 2.15
CA LYS A 482 -15.32 -29.40 0.95
C LYS A 482 -16.43 -30.35 0.48
N CYS A 483 -17.15 -30.97 1.42
CA CYS A 483 -18.28 -31.84 1.13
C CYS A 483 -19.41 -31.07 0.45
N GLY A 484 -19.79 -29.90 0.98
CA GLY A 484 -20.83 -29.07 0.38
C GLY A 484 -20.46 -28.58 -1.03
N MET A 485 -19.20 -28.17 -1.24
CA MET A 485 -18.70 -27.79 -2.57
C MET A 485 -18.83 -28.94 -3.57
N LEU A 486 -18.41 -30.14 -3.18
CA LEU A 486 -18.51 -31.34 -4.01
C LEU A 486 -19.97 -31.66 -4.33
N VAL A 487 -20.84 -31.70 -3.33
CA VAL A 487 -22.27 -32.03 -3.50
C VAL A 487 -22.96 -31.04 -4.43
N ARG A 488 -22.68 -29.73 -4.29
CA ARG A 488 -23.24 -28.71 -5.18
C ARG A 488 -22.80 -28.93 -6.63
N SER A 489 -21.49 -29.14 -6.85
CA SER A 489 -20.92 -29.45 -8.19
C SER A 489 -21.53 -30.72 -8.81
N LEU A 490 -21.69 -31.79 -8.03
CA LEU A 490 -22.30 -33.04 -8.50
C LEU A 490 -23.80 -32.87 -8.81
N ARG A 491 -24.54 -32.12 -7.99
CA ARG A 491 -25.96 -31.83 -8.22
C ARG A 491 -26.20 -30.95 -9.44
N GLU A 492 -25.33 -29.98 -9.71
CA GLU A 492 -25.35 -29.18 -10.95
C GLU A 492 -25.15 -30.05 -12.20
N LYS A 493 -24.43 -31.18 -12.06
CA LYS A 493 -24.28 -32.21 -13.10
C LYS A 493 -25.42 -33.23 -13.13
N GLY A 494 -26.47 -33.05 -12.32
CA GLY A 494 -27.68 -33.88 -12.31
C GLY A 494 -27.66 -35.06 -11.33
N MET A 495 -26.65 -35.17 -10.46
CA MET A 495 -26.57 -36.25 -9.47
C MET A 495 -27.34 -35.85 -8.19
N GLU A 496 -28.53 -36.41 -7.98
CA GLU A 496 -29.39 -36.01 -6.84
C GLU A 496 -29.20 -36.87 -5.57
N ASN A 497 -28.53 -38.02 -5.70
CA ASN A 497 -28.29 -39.02 -4.65
C ASN A 497 -27.06 -38.73 -3.76
N VAL A 498 -26.64 -37.46 -3.67
CA VAL A 498 -25.45 -37.03 -2.93
C VAL A 498 -25.78 -36.01 -1.84
N TYR A 499 -25.15 -36.16 -0.68
CA TYR A 499 -25.42 -35.42 0.54
C TYR A 499 -24.10 -35.02 1.21
N SER A 500 -24.13 -33.90 1.94
CA SER A 500 -23.01 -33.42 2.75
C SER A 500 -23.36 -33.53 4.22
N LEU A 501 -22.43 -34.02 5.04
CA LEU A 501 -22.52 -33.88 6.48
C LEU A 501 -22.23 -32.42 6.87
N LEU A 502 -23.05 -31.86 7.77
CA LEU A 502 -22.90 -30.50 8.33
C LEU A 502 -21.86 -30.40 9.43
#